data_AF-A0A817A2M1-F1
#
_entry.id   AF-A0A817A2M1-F1
#
_cell.length_a   1.000
_cell.length_b   1.000
_cell.length_c   1.000
_cell.angle_alpha   90.00
_cell.angle_beta   90.00
_cell.angle_gamma   90.00
#
_symmetry.space_group_name_H-M   'P 1'
#
loop_
_entity.id
_entity.type
_entity.pdbx_description
1 polymer ?
#
loop_
_entity_poly.entity_id
_entity_poly.type
_entity_poly.pdbx_seq_one_letter_code
_entity_poly.pdbx_strand_id
1 'polypeptide(L)'
;MIHIRIQHEFWTQSMLDCCNQLNHWTIISKHIFLPNTTFHTLWLNAYQINSLMSYAVTSKLKLLISGTEQEQLDAEDLCQFFNRLSTITTTTTSSSEIAFVKLSYIEKQYPFELATCFFYRKDFDRSKYYIQYAKDQFFLHWSQLSRLNEYGRRTTIQLIQPYYELDQFLVFIEQNLSLLKILENRYLTNNQDDLITRDLFLGRIQKDLLSQWKLPDVIRSSISTWNDIVTNRGLFLDIVDKLINEP
;
A
#
# COMPACT_ATOMS: atom_id res chain seq x y z
N MET A 1 12.87 -26.88 -26.31
CA MET A 1 13.16 -26.40 -24.94
C MET A 1 12.62 -24.99 -24.69
N ILE A 2 12.85 -24.01 -25.58
CA ILE A 2 12.36 -22.62 -25.42
C ILE A 2 10.82 -22.51 -25.35
N HIS A 3 10.09 -23.25 -26.20
CA HIS A 3 8.61 -23.24 -26.18
C HIS A 3 8.00 -23.70 -24.86
N ILE A 4 8.59 -24.70 -24.19
CA ILE A 4 8.08 -25.23 -22.93
C ILE A 4 8.26 -24.20 -21.80
N ARG A 5 9.38 -23.46 -21.81
CA ARG A 5 9.63 -22.42 -20.81
C ARG A 5 8.65 -21.25 -20.93
N ILE A 6 8.44 -20.75 -22.15
CA ILE A 6 7.47 -19.66 -22.41
C ILE A 6 6.06 -20.09 -22.02
N GLN A 7 5.69 -21.33 -22.34
CA GLN A 7 4.39 -21.86 -21.96
C GLN A 7 4.22 -21.92 -20.43
N HIS A 8 5.24 -22.38 -19.71
CA HIS A 8 5.22 -22.39 -18.25
C HIS A 8 5.11 -20.97 -17.65
N GLU A 9 5.86 -20.02 -18.20
CA GLU A 9 5.81 -18.59 -17.81
C GLU A 9 4.40 -18.02 -18.03
N PHE A 10 3.77 -18.30 -19.18
CA PHE A 10 2.41 -17.89 -19.50
C PHE A 10 1.36 -18.48 -18.53
N TRP A 11 1.43 -19.78 -18.24
CA TRP A 11 0.50 -20.41 -17.30
C TRP A 11 0.66 -19.86 -15.89
N THR A 12 1.91 -19.60 -15.48
CA THR A 12 2.20 -18.98 -14.17
C THR A 12 1.55 -17.60 -14.09
N GLN A 13 1.75 -16.75 -15.10
CA GLN A 13 1.15 -15.42 -15.13
C GLN A 13 -0.38 -15.47 -15.08
N SER A 14 -0.98 -16.34 -15.89
CA SER A 14 -2.43 -16.51 -15.96
C SER A 14 -3.02 -16.98 -14.63
N MET A 15 -2.32 -17.89 -13.94
CA MET A 15 -2.71 -18.33 -12.60
C MET A 15 -2.67 -17.17 -11.59
N LEU A 16 -1.59 -16.38 -11.61
CA LEU A 16 -1.43 -15.22 -10.73
C LEU A 16 -2.52 -14.17 -10.97
N ASP A 17 -2.87 -13.90 -12.24
CA ASP A 17 -3.95 -12.99 -12.61
C ASP A 17 -5.31 -13.46 -12.07
N CYS A 18 -5.62 -14.74 -12.22
CA CYS A 18 -6.85 -15.32 -11.68
C CYS A 18 -6.89 -15.23 -10.14
N CYS A 19 -5.80 -15.59 -9.47
CA CYS A 19 -5.72 -15.49 -8.01
C CYS A 19 -5.85 -14.03 -7.53
N ASN A 20 -5.30 -13.07 -8.27
CA ASN A 20 -5.38 -11.65 -7.95
C ASN A 20 -6.82 -11.13 -8.06
N GLN A 21 -7.58 -11.56 -9.08
CA GLN A 21 -8.99 -11.20 -9.22
C GLN A 21 -9.89 -11.80 -8.13
N LEU A 22 -9.50 -12.95 -7.58
CA LEU A 22 -10.24 -13.65 -6.52
C LEU A 22 -9.77 -13.31 -5.10
N ASN A 23 -8.82 -12.39 -4.95
CA ASN A 23 -8.22 -12.02 -3.67
C ASN A 23 -7.55 -13.20 -2.92
N HIS A 24 -7.01 -14.18 -3.63
CA HIS A 24 -6.30 -15.32 -3.05
C HIS A 24 -4.82 -15.01 -2.77
N TRP A 25 -4.59 -14.05 -1.88
CA TRP A 25 -3.26 -13.49 -1.58
C TRP A 25 -2.29 -14.52 -1.01
N THR A 26 -2.77 -15.40 -0.13
CA THR A 26 -1.95 -16.46 0.50
C THR A 26 -1.38 -17.43 -0.53
N ILE A 27 -2.16 -17.77 -1.57
CA ILE A 27 -1.73 -18.67 -2.64
C ILE A 27 -0.65 -17.99 -3.50
N ILE A 28 -0.88 -16.73 -3.89
CA ILE A 28 0.09 -15.93 -4.65
C ILE A 28 1.41 -15.83 -3.88
N SER A 29 1.34 -15.44 -2.61
CA SER A 29 2.50 -15.28 -1.74
C SER A 29 3.27 -16.59 -1.61
N LYS A 30 2.61 -17.72 -1.31
CA LYS A 30 3.27 -19.04 -1.19
C LYS A 30 3.85 -19.54 -2.50
N HIS A 31 3.22 -19.24 -3.64
CA HIS A 31 3.73 -19.64 -4.94
C HIS A 31 5.00 -18.87 -5.33
N ILE A 32 5.07 -17.57 -4.99
CA ILE A 32 6.24 -16.74 -5.27
C ILE A 32 7.36 -16.98 -4.24
N PHE A 33 7.00 -17.02 -2.96
CA PHE A 33 7.91 -17.18 -1.84
C PHE A 33 8.00 -18.65 -1.40
N LEU A 34 8.76 -19.43 -2.17
CA LEU A 34 9.27 -20.73 -1.71
C LEU A 34 10.25 -20.52 -0.52
N PRO A 35 10.55 -21.55 0.29
CA PRO A 35 11.27 -21.40 1.57
C PRO A 35 12.62 -20.67 1.50
N ASN A 36 13.27 -20.64 0.33
CA ASN A 36 14.59 -20.01 0.13
C ASN A 36 14.53 -18.70 -0.68
N THR A 37 13.34 -18.25 -1.08
CA THR A 37 13.18 -17.04 -1.89
C THR A 37 12.80 -15.86 -1.02
N THR A 38 13.51 -14.75 -1.22
CA THR A 38 13.25 -13.45 -0.58
C THR A 38 13.09 -12.38 -1.65
N PHE A 39 12.61 -11.18 -1.28
CA PHE A 39 12.60 -10.02 -2.18
C PHE A 39 13.98 -9.73 -2.80
N HIS A 40 15.07 -10.00 -2.09
CA HIS A 40 16.41 -9.87 -2.63
C HIS A 40 16.68 -10.87 -3.76
N THR A 41 16.24 -12.13 -3.61
CA THR A 41 16.42 -13.15 -4.66
C THR A 41 15.60 -12.84 -5.91
N LEU A 42 14.38 -12.28 -5.75
CA LEU A 42 13.55 -11.84 -6.87
C LEU A 42 14.23 -10.75 -7.71
N TRP A 43 15.12 -9.96 -7.09
CA TRP A 43 15.89 -8.93 -7.79
C TRP A 43 16.99 -9.48 -8.70
N LEU A 44 17.43 -10.72 -8.51
CA LEU A 44 18.58 -11.25 -9.24
C LEU A 44 18.25 -11.58 -10.71
N ASN A 45 16.97 -11.72 -11.05
CA ASN A 45 16.54 -12.11 -12.39
C ASN A 45 15.56 -11.08 -12.98
N ALA A 46 15.83 -10.63 -14.21
CA ALA A 46 14.99 -9.68 -14.94
C ALA A 46 13.55 -10.18 -15.14
N TYR A 47 13.35 -11.48 -15.39
CA TYR A 47 12.01 -12.06 -15.51
C TYR A 47 11.24 -11.98 -14.20
N GLN A 48 11.89 -12.29 -13.08
CA GLN A 48 11.28 -12.25 -11.75
C GLN A 48 10.93 -10.82 -11.34
N ILE A 49 11.80 -9.85 -11.62
CA ILE A 49 11.51 -8.43 -11.42
C ILE A 49 10.28 -8.01 -12.24
N ASN A 50 10.27 -8.30 -13.55
CA ASN A 50 9.24 -7.74 -14.44
C ASN A 50 7.88 -8.44 -14.32
N SER A 51 7.85 -9.74 -14.00
CA SER A 51 6.61 -10.53 -14.03
C SER A 51 6.09 -10.88 -12.64
N LEU A 52 6.97 -11.11 -11.65
CA LEU A 52 6.58 -11.60 -10.33
C LEU A 52 6.59 -10.51 -9.24
N MET A 53 7.45 -9.50 -9.37
CA MET A 53 7.62 -8.49 -8.30
C MET A 53 6.32 -7.76 -7.96
N SER A 54 5.52 -7.40 -8.97
CA SER A 54 4.24 -6.72 -8.74
C SER A 54 3.31 -7.57 -7.88
N TYR A 55 3.07 -8.84 -8.24
CA TYR A 55 2.27 -9.76 -7.44
C TYR A 55 2.88 -10.05 -6.07
N ALA A 56 4.21 -10.10 -5.96
CA ALA A 56 4.91 -10.31 -4.70
C ALA A 56 4.64 -9.16 -3.73
N VAL A 57 4.80 -7.91 -4.19
CA VAL A 57 4.54 -6.71 -3.40
C VAL A 57 3.05 -6.59 -3.07
N THR A 58 2.16 -6.72 -4.05
CA THR A 58 0.72 -6.59 -3.84
C THR A 58 0.19 -7.66 -2.89
N SER A 59 0.54 -8.94 -3.09
CA SER A 59 0.03 -10.02 -2.22
C SER A 59 0.49 -9.87 -0.78
N LYS A 60 1.77 -9.54 -0.55
CA LYS A 60 2.30 -9.28 0.79
C LYS A 60 1.65 -8.05 1.42
N LEU A 61 1.48 -6.96 0.68
CA LEU A 61 0.81 -5.76 1.18
C LEU A 61 -0.65 -6.06 1.58
N LYS A 62 -1.38 -6.83 0.76
CA LYS A 62 -2.77 -7.19 1.06
C LYS A 62 -2.89 -8.12 2.27
N LEU A 63 -1.97 -9.07 2.42
CA LEU A 63 -1.89 -9.93 3.62
C LEU A 63 -1.53 -9.12 4.86
N LEU A 64 -0.65 -8.13 4.74
CA LEU A 64 -0.30 -7.24 5.84
C LEU A 64 -1.51 -6.45 6.35
N ILE A 65 -2.42 -6.05 5.45
CA ILE A 65 -3.57 -5.22 5.80
C ILE A 65 -4.77 -6.07 6.26
N SER A 66 -5.08 -7.17 5.57
CA SER A 66 -6.34 -7.91 5.78
C SER A 66 -6.13 -9.40 6.09
N GLY A 67 -4.89 -9.85 6.27
CA GLY A 67 -4.57 -11.24 6.62
C GLY A 67 -4.84 -11.56 8.08
N THR A 68 -4.75 -12.86 8.40
CA THR A 68 -4.71 -13.35 9.78
C THR A 68 -3.44 -12.89 10.51
N GLU A 69 -3.41 -12.92 11.84
CA GLU A 69 -2.25 -12.46 12.64
C GLU A 69 -0.92 -13.13 12.20
N GLN A 70 -0.94 -14.44 11.92
CA GLN A 70 0.23 -15.14 11.39
C GLN A 70 0.63 -14.66 9.99
N GLU A 71 -0.33 -14.43 9.10
CA GLU A 71 -0.07 -13.95 7.74
C GLU A 71 0.46 -12.50 7.75
N GLN A 72 0.01 -11.67 8.69
CA GLN A 72 0.50 -10.30 8.88
C GLN A 72 1.96 -10.32 9.34
N LEU A 73 2.31 -11.17 10.31
CA LEU A 73 3.70 -11.36 10.77
C LEU A 73 4.59 -11.84 9.62
N ASP A 74 4.14 -12.82 8.85
CA ASP A 74 4.87 -13.33 7.70
C ASP A 74 5.01 -12.28 6.58
N ALA A 75 4.09 -11.32 6.48
CA ALA A 75 4.09 -10.26 5.46
C ALA A 75 4.87 -9.01 5.89
N GLU A 76 5.28 -8.90 7.14
CA GLU A 76 6.06 -7.76 7.65
C GLU A 76 7.45 -7.67 6.98
N ASP A 77 7.93 -8.78 6.39
CA ASP A 77 9.15 -8.82 5.59
C ASP A 77 9.17 -7.80 4.44
N LEU A 78 8.01 -7.47 3.86
CA LEU A 78 7.86 -6.41 2.86
C LEU A 78 8.22 -5.03 3.43
N CYS A 79 7.64 -4.68 4.58
CA CYS A 79 7.91 -3.43 5.29
C CYS A 79 9.37 -3.33 5.72
N GLN A 80 9.97 -4.44 6.15
CA GLN A 80 11.40 -4.50 6.46
C GLN A 80 12.27 -4.31 5.22
N PHE A 81 11.88 -4.90 4.08
CA PHE A 81 12.57 -4.74 2.81
C PHE A 81 12.60 -3.27 2.36
N PHE A 82 11.45 -2.58 2.36
CA PHE A 82 11.38 -1.16 2.02
C PHE A 82 12.20 -0.28 2.97
N ASN A 83 12.12 -0.53 4.28
CA ASN A 83 12.94 0.22 5.24
C ASN A 83 14.44 0.02 5.00
N ARG A 84 14.89 -1.22 4.77
CA ARG A 84 16.30 -1.51 4.51
C ARG A 84 16.83 -0.77 3.29
N LEU A 85 16.05 -0.71 2.21
CA LEU A 85 16.41 0.06 1.01
C LEU A 85 16.60 1.54 1.33
N SER A 86 15.73 2.12 2.17
CA SER A 86 15.85 3.53 2.59
C SER A 86 17.03 3.81 3.52
N THR A 87 17.49 2.82 4.31
CA THR A 87 18.60 3.00 5.27
C THR A 87 19.98 2.77 4.67
N ILE A 88 20.10 1.94 3.62
CA ILE A 88 21.40 1.61 3.01
C ILE A 88 22.01 2.83 2.30
N THR A 89 21.19 3.77 1.83
CA THR A 89 21.63 5.01 1.18
C THR A 89 22.40 5.95 2.12
N THR A 90 22.26 5.81 3.45
CA THR A 90 22.91 6.71 4.41
C THR A 90 24.25 6.21 4.95
N THR A 91 24.68 4.97 4.67
CA THR A 91 25.74 4.33 5.46
C THR A 91 26.97 3.74 4.75
N THR A 92 27.08 3.59 3.42
CA THR A 92 28.32 3.02 2.81
C THR A 92 28.57 3.41 1.34
N THR A 93 29.83 3.42 0.90
CA THR A 93 30.34 4.10 -0.32
C THR A 93 30.56 3.24 -1.57
N SER A 94 30.24 1.94 -1.59
CA SER A 94 30.43 1.08 -2.79
C SER A 94 29.29 0.10 -3.09
N SER A 95 28.58 -0.38 -2.08
CA SER A 95 27.27 -1.06 -2.23
C SER A 95 26.10 -0.11 -2.45
N SER A 96 26.36 1.21 -2.43
CA SER A 96 25.37 2.28 -2.55
C SER A 96 24.77 2.40 -3.94
N GLU A 97 25.54 2.18 -5.01
CA GLU A 97 25.03 2.37 -6.38
C GLU A 97 23.94 1.36 -6.72
N ILE A 98 24.15 0.08 -6.42
CA ILE A 98 23.15 -0.97 -6.63
C ILE A 98 21.94 -0.75 -5.72
N ALA A 99 22.15 -0.33 -4.48
CA ALA A 99 21.06 -0.02 -3.56
C ALA A 99 20.25 1.21 -4.01
N PHE A 100 20.91 2.23 -4.56
CA PHE A 100 20.27 3.42 -5.12
C PHE A 100 19.44 3.09 -6.36
N VAL A 101 19.96 2.24 -7.27
CA VAL A 101 19.19 1.75 -8.43
C VAL A 101 17.98 0.94 -7.98
N LYS A 102 18.15 0.07 -6.97
CA LYS A 102 17.05 -0.70 -6.36
C LYS A 102 15.97 0.23 -5.80
N LEU A 103 16.37 1.18 -4.98
CA LEU A 103 15.46 2.14 -4.36
C LEU A 103 14.75 2.97 -5.43
N SER A 104 15.49 3.58 -6.36
CA SER A 104 14.92 4.41 -7.43
C SER A 104 13.89 3.66 -8.28
N TYR A 105 14.13 2.38 -8.56
CA TYR A 105 13.16 1.54 -9.27
C TYR A 105 11.92 1.26 -8.41
N ILE A 106 12.10 0.87 -7.15
CA ILE A 106 10.96 0.59 -6.25
C ILE A 106 10.13 1.86 -6.01
N GLU A 107 10.76 3.00 -5.76
CA GLU A 107 10.08 4.29 -5.59
C GLU A 107 9.28 4.65 -6.84
N LYS A 108 9.85 4.46 -8.03
CA LYS A 108 9.18 4.76 -9.29
C LYS A 108 8.02 3.81 -9.58
N GLN A 109 8.17 2.51 -9.30
CA GLN A 109 7.19 1.48 -9.68
C GLN A 109 6.09 1.28 -8.64
N TYR A 110 6.40 1.41 -7.35
CA TYR A 110 5.50 1.09 -6.24
C TYR A 110 5.38 2.23 -5.21
N PRO A 111 5.15 3.49 -5.63
CA PRO A 111 5.11 4.61 -4.70
C PRO A 111 3.89 4.54 -3.76
N PHE A 112 2.77 3.99 -4.21
CA PHE A 112 1.57 3.86 -3.40
C PHE A 112 1.72 2.77 -2.33
N GLU A 113 2.34 1.65 -2.69
CA GLU A 113 2.62 0.56 -1.77
C GLU A 113 3.64 0.99 -0.72
N LEU A 114 4.65 1.78 -1.09
CA LEU A 114 5.54 2.43 -0.12
C LEU A 114 4.76 3.33 0.84
N ALA A 115 3.92 4.23 0.33
CA ALA A 115 3.11 5.11 1.15
C ALA A 115 2.23 4.33 2.14
N THR A 116 1.62 3.23 1.68
CA THR A 116 0.76 2.36 2.48
C THR A 116 1.56 1.57 3.53
N CYS A 117 2.74 1.06 3.20
CA CYS A 117 3.63 0.39 4.16
C CYS A 117 4.09 1.34 5.27
N PHE A 118 4.51 2.57 4.95
CA PHE A 118 4.88 3.56 5.97
C PHE A 118 3.68 3.98 6.80
N PHE A 119 2.52 4.12 6.17
CA PHE A 119 1.26 4.39 6.86
C PHE A 119 0.90 3.29 7.87
N TYR A 120 0.97 2.01 7.46
CA TYR A 120 0.77 0.86 8.34
C TYR A 120 1.70 0.88 9.55
N ARG A 121 2.95 1.31 9.35
CA ARG A 121 3.96 1.47 10.42
C ARG A 121 3.80 2.74 11.25
N LYS A 122 2.74 3.53 11.03
CA LYS A 122 2.49 4.83 11.67
C LYS A 122 3.59 5.89 11.41
N ASP A 123 4.39 5.74 10.35
CA ASP A 123 5.34 6.76 9.87
C ASP A 123 4.63 7.67 8.86
N PHE A 124 3.84 8.61 9.38
CA PHE A 124 2.97 9.47 8.58
C PHE A 124 3.76 10.45 7.69
N ASP A 125 4.95 10.88 8.11
CA ASP A 125 5.78 11.81 7.34
C ASP A 125 6.27 11.17 6.03
N ARG A 126 6.81 9.94 6.12
CA ARG A 126 7.24 9.21 4.92
C ARG A 126 6.05 8.79 4.07
N SER A 127 4.95 8.39 4.69
CA SER A 127 3.72 8.09 3.95
C SER A 127 3.24 9.28 3.12
N LYS A 128 3.24 10.48 3.72
CA LYS A 128 2.88 11.73 3.05
C LYS A 128 3.82 12.08 1.91
N TYR A 129 5.12 11.87 2.08
CA TYR A 129 6.08 12.06 0.98
C TYR A 129 5.76 11.15 -0.22
N TYR A 130 5.62 9.85 0.02
CA TYR A 130 5.41 8.89 -1.06
C TYR A 130 4.03 8.99 -1.72
N ILE A 131 2.98 9.40 -1.00
CA ILE A 131 1.67 9.61 -1.62
C ILE A 131 1.65 10.84 -2.53
N GLN A 132 2.35 11.93 -2.15
CA GLN A 132 2.52 13.07 -3.04
C GLN A 132 3.31 12.69 -4.29
N TYR A 133 4.40 11.93 -4.10
CA TYR A 133 5.18 11.40 -5.22
C TYR A 133 4.35 10.48 -6.14
N ALA A 134 3.48 9.62 -5.58
CA ALA A 134 2.57 8.78 -6.35
C ALA A 134 1.59 9.60 -7.21
N LYS A 135 1.04 10.69 -6.66
CA LYS A 135 0.17 11.62 -7.40
C LYS A 135 0.92 12.34 -8.53
N ASP A 136 2.16 12.77 -8.29
CA ASP A 136 2.98 13.41 -9.32
C ASP A 136 3.30 12.43 -10.46
N GLN A 137 3.69 11.19 -10.13
CA GLN A 137 3.89 10.13 -11.13
C GLN A 137 2.61 9.82 -11.90
N PHE A 138 1.45 9.81 -11.23
CA PHE A 138 0.16 9.65 -11.89
C PHE A 138 -0.06 10.75 -12.94
N PHE A 139 0.17 12.02 -12.61
CA PHE A 139 -0.05 13.12 -13.56
C PHE A 139 0.89 13.06 -14.75
N LEU A 140 2.17 12.72 -14.51
CA LEU A 140 3.14 12.49 -15.57
C LEU A 140 2.67 11.36 -16.50
N HIS A 141 2.30 10.21 -15.94
CA HIS A 141 1.82 9.07 -16.71
C HIS A 141 0.54 9.40 -17.48
N TRP A 142 -0.43 10.05 -16.83
CA TRP A 142 -1.68 10.48 -17.45
C TRP A 142 -1.46 11.42 -18.65
N SER A 143 -0.50 12.35 -18.53
CA SER A 143 -0.17 13.29 -19.60
C SER A 143 0.43 12.61 -20.84
N GLN A 144 1.09 11.46 -20.65
CA GLN A 144 1.74 10.68 -21.71
C GLN A 144 0.77 9.75 -22.43
N LEU A 145 -0.39 9.45 -21.83
CA LEU A 145 -1.38 8.56 -22.43
C LEU A 145 -2.09 9.23 -23.62
N SER A 146 -2.01 8.58 -24.77
CA SER A 146 -2.78 8.96 -25.95
C SER A 146 -4.27 9.01 -25.63
N ARG A 147 -4.97 10.01 -26.18
CA ARG A 147 -6.43 10.17 -26.05
C ARG A 147 -7.20 8.98 -26.62
N LEU A 148 -6.61 8.26 -27.57
CA LEU A 148 -7.21 7.09 -28.22
C LEU A 148 -7.05 5.80 -27.40
N ASN A 149 -6.17 5.77 -26.39
CA ASN A 149 -6.01 4.60 -25.53
C ASN A 149 -7.06 4.63 -24.41
N GLU A 150 -8.31 4.33 -24.77
CA GLU A 150 -9.44 4.35 -23.84
C GLU A 150 -9.23 3.41 -22.65
N TYR A 151 -8.73 2.19 -22.91
CA TYR A 151 -8.47 1.21 -21.88
C TYR A 151 -7.42 1.71 -20.88
N GLY A 152 -6.25 2.14 -21.38
CA GLY A 152 -5.19 2.67 -20.51
C GLY A 152 -5.63 3.87 -19.69
N ARG A 153 -6.39 4.80 -20.29
CA ARG A 153 -6.95 5.93 -19.54
C ARG A 153 -7.95 5.46 -18.48
N ARG A 154 -8.82 4.50 -18.79
CA ARG A 154 -9.79 3.97 -17.84
C ARG A 154 -9.11 3.26 -16.66
N THR A 155 -8.07 2.48 -16.89
CA THR A 155 -7.34 1.80 -15.80
C THR A 155 -6.55 2.79 -14.97
N THR A 156 -5.87 3.76 -15.61
CA THR A 156 -5.08 4.75 -14.89
C THR A 156 -5.97 5.62 -14.01
N ILE A 157 -7.09 6.16 -14.52
CA ILE A 157 -7.94 7.06 -13.73
C ILE A 157 -8.54 6.39 -12.49
N GLN A 158 -8.69 5.06 -12.47
CA GLN A 158 -9.17 4.34 -11.29
C GLN A 158 -8.19 4.38 -10.11
N LEU A 159 -6.89 4.57 -10.37
CA LEU A 159 -5.84 4.64 -9.35
C LEU A 159 -5.88 5.95 -8.55
N ILE A 160 -6.51 7.01 -9.07
CA ILE A 160 -6.45 8.31 -8.39
C ILE A 160 -7.23 8.32 -7.08
N GLN A 161 -8.33 7.57 -7.01
CA GLN A 161 -9.18 7.55 -5.83
C GLN A 161 -8.44 7.05 -4.58
N PRO A 162 -7.81 5.86 -4.56
CA PRO A 162 -7.06 5.42 -3.39
C PRO A 162 -5.92 6.39 -3.02
N TYR A 163 -5.33 7.09 -3.99
CA TYR A 163 -4.24 8.04 -3.71
C TYR A 163 -4.75 9.25 -2.93
N TYR A 164 -5.89 9.81 -3.36
CA TYR A 164 -6.49 10.95 -2.67
C TYR A 164 -7.12 10.56 -1.34
N GLU A 165 -7.67 9.36 -1.20
CA GLU A 165 -8.23 8.91 0.09
C GLU A 165 -7.13 8.75 1.16
N LEU A 166 -5.96 8.20 0.80
CA LEU A 166 -4.81 8.15 1.71
C LEU A 166 -4.30 9.56 2.06
N ASP A 167 -4.16 10.45 1.07
CA ASP A 167 -3.73 11.84 1.31
C ASP A 167 -4.72 12.60 2.20
N GLN A 168 -6.03 12.47 1.94
CA GLN A 168 -7.09 13.02 2.78
C GLN A 168 -7.02 12.50 4.21
N PHE A 169 -6.77 11.19 4.39
CA PHE A 169 -6.62 10.59 5.70
C PHE A 169 -5.41 11.16 6.45
N LEU A 170 -4.25 11.27 5.79
CA LEU A 170 -3.04 11.83 6.40
C LEU A 170 -3.25 13.29 6.81
N VAL A 171 -3.88 14.10 5.95
CA VAL A 171 -4.24 15.49 6.27
C VAL A 171 -5.22 15.55 7.45
N PHE A 172 -6.18 14.63 7.51
CA PHE A 172 -7.11 14.51 8.63
C PHE A 172 -6.37 14.23 9.94
N ILE A 173 -5.42 13.29 9.96
CA ILE A 173 -4.60 12.99 11.15
C ILE A 173 -3.81 14.23 11.60
N GLU A 174 -3.17 14.94 10.67
CA GLU A 174 -2.41 16.16 10.98
C GLU A 174 -3.29 17.27 11.57
N GLN A 175 -4.46 17.50 11.00
CA GLN A 175 -5.40 18.52 11.48
C GLN A 175 -6.00 18.20 12.85
N ASN A 176 -6.05 16.91 13.20
CA ASN A 176 -6.61 16.43 14.46
C ASN A 176 -5.55 15.98 15.47
N LEU A 177 -4.27 16.27 15.21
CA LEU A 177 -3.15 15.82 16.05
C LEU A 177 -3.25 16.35 17.49
N SER A 178 -3.77 17.56 17.68
CA SER A 178 -4.02 18.12 19.03
C SER A 178 -5.09 17.34 19.79
N LEU A 179 -6.19 16.98 19.12
CA LEU A 179 -7.22 16.13 19.71
C LEU A 179 -6.67 14.74 20.00
N LEU A 180 -5.95 14.12 19.06
CA LEU A 180 -5.32 12.81 19.26
C LEU A 180 -4.38 12.81 20.48
N LYS A 181 -3.55 13.86 20.65
CA LYS A 181 -2.70 14.01 21.84
C LYS A 181 -3.51 14.15 23.13
N ILE A 182 -4.64 14.86 23.09
CA ILE A 182 -5.55 14.89 24.25
C ILE A 182 -6.08 13.48 24.49
N LEU A 183 -6.47 12.75 23.43
CA LEU A 183 -6.98 11.39 23.55
C LEU A 183 -5.97 10.44 24.22
N GLU A 184 -4.70 10.51 23.82
CA GLU A 184 -3.57 9.72 24.32
C GLU A 184 -3.22 10.08 25.78
N ASN A 185 -3.15 11.38 26.10
CA ASN A 185 -2.86 11.86 27.46
C ASN A 185 -3.96 11.49 28.49
N ARG A 186 -5.18 11.12 28.07
CA ARG A 186 -6.23 10.62 28.97
C ARG A 186 -5.86 9.30 29.65
N TYR A 187 -5.14 8.42 28.93
CA TYR A 187 -4.64 7.17 29.49
C TYR A 187 -3.61 7.42 30.59
N LEU A 188 -2.79 8.48 30.47
CA LEU A 188 -1.83 8.88 31.50
C LEU A 188 -2.47 9.52 32.74
N THR A 189 -3.71 10.01 32.62
CA THR A 189 -4.41 10.76 33.68
C THR A 189 -5.59 9.98 34.31
N ASN A 190 -5.80 8.71 33.95
CA ASN A 190 -6.89 7.84 34.43
C ASN A 190 -8.33 8.37 34.17
N ASN A 191 -8.51 9.30 33.23
CA ASN A 191 -9.84 9.80 32.83
C ASN A 191 -10.40 8.97 31.65
N GLN A 192 -10.81 7.73 31.93
CA GLN A 192 -11.27 6.78 30.92
C GLN A 192 -12.64 7.13 30.29
N ASP A 193 -13.45 7.98 30.93
CA ASP A 193 -14.85 8.23 30.55
C ASP A 193 -15.11 9.57 29.83
N ASP A 194 -14.11 10.20 29.21
CA ASP A 194 -14.33 11.41 28.42
C ASP A 194 -14.98 11.11 27.05
N LEU A 195 -16.28 10.81 27.12
CA LEU A 195 -17.18 10.61 25.99
C LEU A 195 -17.23 11.84 25.09
N ILE A 196 -17.06 13.05 25.65
CA ILE A 196 -17.20 14.30 24.90
C ILE A 196 -16.07 14.43 23.87
N THR A 197 -14.82 14.26 24.27
CA THR A 197 -13.68 14.38 23.32
C THR A 197 -13.69 13.25 22.30
N ARG A 198 -14.13 12.04 22.69
CA ARG A 198 -14.30 10.92 21.76
C ARG A 198 -15.39 11.20 20.73
N ASP A 199 -16.56 11.66 21.16
CA ASP A 199 -17.70 11.96 20.29
C ASP A 199 -17.38 13.14 19.35
N LEU A 200 -16.61 14.13 19.83
CA LEU A 200 -16.08 15.21 19.00
C LEU A 200 -15.16 14.68 17.90
N PHE A 201 -14.25 13.76 18.22
CA PHE A 201 -13.34 13.17 17.24
C PHE A 201 -14.10 12.32 16.21
N LEU A 202 -15.03 11.47 16.66
CA LEU A 202 -15.91 10.69 15.76
C LEU A 202 -16.77 11.59 14.86
N GLY A 203 -17.29 12.69 15.40
CA GLY A 203 -18.02 13.70 14.62
C GLY A 203 -17.16 14.32 13.51
N ARG A 204 -15.86 14.55 13.76
CA ARG A 204 -14.91 15.02 12.74
C ARG A 204 -14.59 13.95 11.71
N ILE A 205 -14.45 12.68 12.08
CA ILE A 205 -14.29 11.59 11.12
C ILE A 205 -15.48 11.57 10.14
N GLN A 206 -16.70 11.61 10.67
CA GLN A 206 -17.92 11.60 9.86
C GLN A 206 -17.95 12.80 8.90
N LYS A 207 -17.70 14.01 9.43
CA LYS A 207 -17.84 15.25 8.69
C LYS A 207 -16.72 15.49 7.70
N ASP A 208 -15.47 15.30 8.12
CA ASP A 208 -14.29 15.77 7.39
C ASP A 208 -13.66 14.65 6.55
N LEU A 209 -13.94 13.38 6.84
CA LEU A 209 -13.35 12.24 6.11
C LEU A 209 -14.42 11.43 5.37
N LEU A 210 -15.36 10.80 6.10
CA LEU A 210 -16.31 9.85 5.52
C LEU A 210 -17.29 10.51 4.54
N SER A 211 -17.65 11.78 4.75
CA SER A 211 -18.50 12.54 3.82
C SER A 211 -17.86 12.74 2.43
N GLN A 212 -16.53 12.71 2.35
CA GLN A 212 -15.77 12.90 1.11
C GLN A 212 -15.58 11.59 0.34
N TRP A 213 -15.57 10.46 1.05
CA TRP A 213 -15.28 9.13 0.51
C TRP A 213 -16.48 8.55 -0.24
N LYS A 214 -16.43 8.67 -1.57
CA LYS A 214 -17.46 8.09 -2.46
C LYS A 214 -17.12 6.65 -2.82
N LEU A 215 -18.12 5.81 -3.03
CA LEU A 215 -17.86 4.45 -3.53
C LEU A 215 -17.47 4.50 -5.02
N PRO A 216 -16.65 3.54 -5.50
CA PRO A 216 -16.40 3.38 -6.92
C PRO A 216 -17.70 3.09 -7.69
N ASP A 217 -17.67 3.33 -9.00
CA ASP A 217 -18.79 2.95 -9.87
C ASP A 217 -18.89 1.42 -9.97
N VAL A 218 -20.07 0.87 -9.68
CA VAL A 218 -20.32 -0.58 -9.65
C VAL A 218 -20.15 -1.23 -11.04
N ILE A 219 -20.43 -0.49 -12.11
CA ILE A 219 -20.40 -1.01 -13.49
C ILE A 219 -19.03 -0.74 -14.14
N ARG A 220 -18.44 0.43 -13.84
CA ARG A 220 -17.24 0.90 -14.54
C ARG A 220 -15.93 0.54 -13.86
N SER A 221 -15.92 0.35 -12.54
CA SER A 221 -14.71 0.01 -11.80
C SER A 221 -14.42 -1.48 -11.84
N SER A 222 -13.14 -1.85 -11.92
CA SER A 222 -12.76 -3.26 -11.82
C SER A 222 -12.90 -3.77 -10.39
N ILE A 223 -12.97 -5.10 -10.23
CA ILE A 223 -12.96 -5.73 -8.91
C ILE A 223 -11.68 -5.39 -8.13
N SER A 224 -10.54 -5.21 -8.82
CA SER A 224 -9.28 -4.82 -8.19
C SER A 224 -9.37 -3.43 -7.57
N THR A 225 -9.96 -2.44 -8.28
CA THR A 225 -10.18 -1.09 -7.73
C THR A 225 -11.07 -1.12 -6.49
N TRP A 226 -12.14 -1.92 -6.52
CA TRP A 226 -13.01 -2.11 -5.37
C TRP A 226 -12.25 -2.71 -4.19
N ASN A 227 -11.49 -3.77 -4.43
CA ASN A 227 -10.67 -4.41 -3.40
C ASN A 227 -9.64 -3.42 -2.82
N ASP A 228 -8.98 -2.61 -3.66
CA ASP A 228 -8.02 -1.61 -3.19
C ASP A 228 -8.65 -0.59 -2.26
N ILE A 229 -9.78 -0.01 -2.65
CA ILE A 229 -10.44 1.03 -1.86
C ILE A 229 -11.01 0.46 -0.56
N VAL A 230 -11.65 -0.70 -0.61
CA VAL A 230 -12.22 -1.32 0.60
C VAL A 230 -11.13 -1.75 1.57
N THR A 231 -10.07 -2.41 1.10
CA THR A 231 -8.93 -2.83 1.94
C THR A 231 -8.23 -1.62 2.57
N ASN A 232 -7.98 -0.56 1.80
CA ASN A 232 -7.32 0.64 2.33
C ASN A 232 -8.19 1.37 3.36
N ARG A 233 -9.50 1.45 3.13
CA ARG A 233 -10.43 2.01 4.12
C ARG A 233 -10.50 1.18 5.39
N GLY A 234 -10.44 -0.15 5.27
CA GLY A 234 -10.28 -1.04 6.43
C GLY A 234 -9.07 -0.64 7.26
N LEU A 235 -7.90 -0.51 6.62
CA LEU A 235 -6.67 -0.06 7.28
C LEU A 235 -6.80 1.30 7.95
N PHE A 236 -7.44 2.27 7.27
CA PHE A 236 -7.68 3.61 7.82
C PHE A 236 -8.49 3.54 9.11
N LEU A 237 -9.56 2.74 9.11
CA LEU A 237 -10.43 2.56 10.26
C LEU A 237 -9.74 1.78 11.39
N ASP A 238 -8.93 0.77 11.08
CA ASP A 238 -8.13 0.05 12.07
C ASP A 238 -7.12 0.97 12.75
N ILE A 239 -6.47 1.87 12.00
CA ILE A 239 -5.56 2.87 12.58
C ILE A 239 -6.32 3.88 13.43
N VAL A 240 -7.49 4.34 12.99
CA VAL A 240 -8.35 5.20 13.81
C VAL A 240 -8.72 4.51 15.12
N ASP A 241 -9.14 3.24 15.06
CA ASP A 241 -9.53 2.48 16.24
C ASP A 241 -8.37 2.37 17.23
N LYS A 242 -7.17 2.03 16.72
CA LYS A 242 -5.94 2.01 17.52
C LYS A 242 -5.59 3.37 18.11
N LEU A 243 -5.74 4.46 17.36
CA LEU A 243 -5.46 5.81 17.85
C LEU A 243 -6.46 6.27 18.93
N ILE A 244 -7.68 5.72 18.94
CA ILE A 244 -8.69 6.02 19.96
C ILE A 244 -8.51 5.12 21.19
N ASN A 245 -8.23 3.83 20.99
CA ASN A 245 -8.34 2.78 22.01
C ASN A 245 -6.99 2.27 22.55
N GLU A 246 -5.89 2.39 21.81
CA GLU A 246 -4.55 1.97 22.24
C GLU A 246 -3.71 3.19 22.70
N PRO A 247 -2.87 3.04 23.74
CA PRO A 247 -1.90 4.07 24.15
C PRO A 247 -0.72 4.19 23.18
#